data_AF-A0A4W4GSP5-F1
#
_entry.id   AF-A0A4W4GSP5-F1
#
_cell.length_a   1.000
_cell.length_b   1.000
_cell.length_c   1.000
_cell.angle_alpha   90.00
_cell.angle_beta   90.00
_cell.angle_gamma   90.00
#
_symmetry.space_group_name_H-M   'P 1'
#
loop_
_entity.id
_entity.type
_entity.pdbx_description
1 polymer ?
#
loop_
_entity_poly.entity_id
_entity_poly.type
_entity_poly.pdbx_seq_one_letter_code
_entity_poly.pdbx_strand_id
1 'polypeptide(L)'
;MCCHGSGVLSCHGSGVMSCHGSRVMCCHGSGVLSCHGSGVMSCHGSGVMSCHGSRVMCCHGSGVLSCHGSGVMSCHGSRVMCCHGSGVLSCHGSGVMSCHGSRVMCCHVYQISASALPGIKCTSKSISNWIITI
;
A
#
# COMPACT_ATOMS: atom_id res chain seq x y z
N MET A 1 -2.04 -16.73 11.20
CA MET A 1 -1.83 -17.78 10.17
C MET A 1 -0.49 -17.56 9.47
N CYS A 2 0.33 -18.59 9.32
CA CYS A 2 1.62 -18.52 8.61
C CYS A 2 1.59 -19.45 7.41
N CYS A 3 2.05 -18.97 6.25
CA CYS A 3 1.99 -19.75 5.03
C CYS A 3 3.24 -19.53 4.17
N HIS A 4 3.77 -20.61 3.60
CA HIS A 4 4.95 -20.62 2.73
C HIS A 4 4.65 -21.18 1.34
N GLY A 5 5.45 -20.80 0.34
CA GLY A 5 5.31 -21.26 -1.04
C GLY A 5 4.26 -20.49 -1.83
N SER A 6 3.79 -21.11 -2.91
CA SER A 6 2.83 -20.51 -3.83
C SER A 6 1.40 -20.92 -3.49
N GLY A 7 0.45 -19.98 -3.58
CA GLY A 7 -0.95 -20.32 -3.33
C GLY A 7 -1.91 -19.15 -3.31
N VAL A 8 -3.19 -19.48 -3.18
CA VAL A 8 -4.30 -18.54 -3.06
C VAL A 8 -4.86 -18.64 -1.65
N LEU A 9 -5.05 -17.51 -0.96
CA LEU A 9 -5.66 -17.46 0.36
C LEU A 9 -6.82 -16.48 0.39
N SER A 10 -7.91 -16.88 1.04
CA SER A 10 -9.02 -16.01 1.38
C SER A 10 -9.22 -16.02 2.90
N CYS A 11 -9.35 -14.83 3.48
CA CYS A 11 -9.49 -14.68 4.93
C CYS A 11 -10.59 -13.67 5.25
N HIS A 12 -11.43 -14.03 6.23
CA HIS A 12 -12.55 -13.20 6.70
C HIS A 12 -12.45 -12.97 8.20
N GLY A 13 -12.86 -11.79 8.64
CA GLY A 13 -12.91 -11.41 10.06
C GLY A 13 -11.64 -10.72 10.53
N SER A 14 -11.29 -10.92 11.79
CA SER A 14 -10.12 -10.30 12.40
C SER A 14 -8.96 -11.27 12.58
N GLY A 15 -7.74 -10.86 12.22
CA GLY A 15 -6.59 -11.75 12.39
C GLY A 15 -5.24 -11.18 12.01
N VAL A 16 -4.21 -11.97 12.32
CA VAL A 16 -2.81 -11.70 11.98
C VAL A 16 -2.31 -12.77 11.01
N MET A 17 -1.71 -12.35 9.90
CA MET A 17 -1.23 -13.24 8.85
C MET A 17 0.21 -12.92 8.45
N SER A 18 1.01 -13.96 8.27
CA SER A 18 2.36 -13.89 7.73
C SER A 18 2.50 -14.82 6.53
N CYS A 19 3.00 -14.30 5.41
CA CYS A 19 3.01 -15.00 4.14
C CYS A 19 4.35 -14.83 3.42
N HIS A 20 4.97 -15.95 3.03
CA HIS A 20 6.19 -15.97 2.22
C HIS A 20 5.94 -16.68 0.89
N GLY A 21 6.50 -16.14 -0.19
CA GLY A 21 6.45 -16.73 -1.54
C GLY A 21 5.50 -16.00 -2.49
N SER A 22 5.13 -16.67 -3.58
CA SER A 22 4.31 -16.12 -4.67
C SER A 22 2.82 -16.31 -4.41
N ARG A 23 2.07 -15.26 -4.05
CA ARG A 23 0.72 -15.42 -3.50
C ARG A 23 -0.34 -14.55 -4.15
N VAL A 24 -1.57 -15.06 -4.17
CA VAL A 24 -2.78 -14.27 -4.38
C VAL A 24 -3.58 -14.28 -3.08
N MET A 25 -3.86 -13.11 -2.50
CA MET A 25 -4.58 -13.01 -1.23
C MET A 25 -5.79 -12.09 -1.31
N CYS A 26 -6.91 -12.56 -0.77
CA CYS A 26 -8.12 -11.79 -0.57
C CYS A 26 -8.43 -11.73 0.94
N CYS A 27 -8.57 -10.53 1.49
CA CYS A 27 -8.77 -10.35 2.92
C CYS A 27 -9.91 -9.38 3.18
N HIS A 28 -10.89 -9.81 3.96
CA HIS A 28 -12.04 -9.00 4.36
C HIS A 28 -12.12 -8.91 5.89
N GLY A 29 -12.08 -7.69 6.43
CA GLY A 29 -12.21 -7.44 7.87
C GLY A 29 -11.06 -6.63 8.43
N SER A 30 -10.71 -6.90 9.68
CA SER A 30 -9.78 -6.08 10.47
C SER A 30 -8.51 -6.84 10.80
N GLY A 31 -7.34 -6.47 10.27
CA GLY A 31 -6.18 -7.34 10.48
C GLY A 31 -4.80 -6.76 10.27
N VAL A 32 -3.80 -7.56 10.63
CA VAL A 32 -2.39 -7.29 10.39
C VAL A 32 -1.86 -8.31 9.39
N LEU A 33 -1.32 -7.86 8.27
CA LEU A 33 -0.78 -8.71 7.22
C LEU A 33 0.70 -8.38 6.97
N SER A 34 1.56 -9.37 7.13
CA SER A 34 2.97 -9.30 6.77
C SER A 34 3.25 -10.25 5.64
N CYS A 35 3.83 -9.74 4.56
CA CYS A 35 4.02 -10.53 3.36
C CYS A 35 5.41 -10.27 2.77
N HIS A 36 6.06 -11.34 2.32
CA HIS A 36 7.36 -11.30 1.67
C HIS A 36 7.38 -12.12 0.38
N GLY A 37 7.84 -11.54 -0.71
CA GLY A 37 7.87 -12.17 -2.03
C GLY A 37 6.99 -11.46 -3.04
N SER A 38 6.61 -12.16 -4.11
CA SER A 38 5.76 -11.62 -5.16
C SER A 38 4.28 -11.93 -4.92
N GLY A 39 3.38 -11.07 -5.40
CA GLY A 39 1.97 -11.43 -5.31
C GLY A 39 0.97 -10.34 -5.61
N VAL A 40 -0.29 -10.76 -5.61
CA VAL A 40 -1.47 -9.91 -5.74
C VAL A 40 -2.24 -9.94 -4.44
N MET A 41 -2.60 -8.78 -3.91
CA MET A 41 -3.39 -8.71 -2.68
C MET A 41 -4.57 -7.76 -2.85
N SER A 42 -5.75 -8.24 -2.45
CA SER A 42 -6.96 -7.44 -2.32
C SER A 42 -7.41 -7.44 -0.86
N CYS A 43 -7.41 -6.26 -0.24
CA CYS A 43 -7.83 -6.14 1.17
C CYS A 43 -8.97 -5.14 1.31
N HIS A 44 -10.03 -5.54 1.99
CA HIS A 44 -11.19 -4.70 2.27
C HIS A 44 -11.48 -4.66 3.77
N GLY A 45 -11.46 -3.46 4.36
CA GLY A 45 -11.72 -3.26 5.78
C GLY A 45 -10.65 -2.39 6.42
N SER A 46 -10.33 -2.66 7.68
CA SER A 46 -9.33 -1.91 8.43
C SER A 46 -8.07 -2.73 8.67
N GLY A 47 -6.88 -2.12 8.70
CA GLY A 47 -5.70 -2.91 9.03
C GLY A 47 -4.35 -2.28 8.86
N VAL A 48 -3.35 -3.09 9.18
CA VAL A 48 -1.93 -2.78 8.99
C VAL A 48 -1.36 -3.79 8.01
N MET A 49 -0.73 -3.31 6.94
CA MET A 49 -0.12 -4.17 5.92
C MET A 49 1.34 -3.83 5.74
N SER A 50 2.20 -4.83 5.90
CA SER A 50 3.64 -4.75 5.68
C SER A 50 4.04 -5.69 4.56
N CYS A 51 4.67 -5.13 3.54
CA CYS A 51 4.83 -5.76 2.26
C CYS A 51 6.26 -5.62 1.76
N HIS A 52 6.94 -6.74 1.52
CA HIS A 52 8.27 -6.75 0.91
C HIS A 52 8.26 -7.54 -0.41
N GLY A 53 8.88 -7.01 -1.45
CA GLY A 53 9.01 -7.64 -2.77
C GLY A 53 8.17 -7.00 -3.87
N SER A 54 7.81 -7.79 -4.90
CA SER A 54 7.14 -7.31 -6.11
C SER A 54 5.63 -7.53 -6.05
N ARG A 55 4.83 -6.45 -5.94
CA ARG A 55 3.41 -6.58 -5.54
C ARG A 55 2.44 -5.78 -6.38
N VAL A 56 1.26 -6.34 -6.55
CA VAL A 56 0.05 -5.62 -6.96
C VAL A 56 -0.90 -5.60 -5.78
N MET A 57 -1.28 -4.42 -5.30
CA MET A 57 -2.15 -4.27 -4.15
C MET A 57 -3.34 -3.40 -4.48
N CYS A 58 -4.53 -3.93 -4.23
CA CYS A 58 -5.78 -3.19 -4.21
C CYS A 58 -6.28 -3.19 -2.78
N CYS A 59 -6.54 -2.03 -2.21
CA CYS A 59 -7.14 -2.02 -0.90
C CYS A 59 -8.17 -0.92 -0.71
N HIS A 60 -9.22 -1.27 0.03
CA HIS A 60 -10.39 -0.46 0.28
C HIS A 60 -10.66 -0.38 1.79
N GLY A 61 -10.89 0.82 2.30
CA GLY A 61 -11.10 1.08 3.72
C GLY A 61 -9.88 1.76 4.38
N SER A 62 -9.82 1.70 5.70
CA SER A 62 -8.86 2.46 6.50
C SER A 62 -7.62 1.65 6.87
N GLY A 63 -6.45 2.28 6.97
CA GLY A 63 -5.30 1.52 7.46
C GLY A 63 -3.93 2.13 7.24
N VAL A 64 -2.94 1.38 7.69
CA VAL A 64 -1.52 1.68 7.52
C VAL A 64 -0.92 0.70 6.54
N LEU A 65 -0.24 1.20 5.52
CA LEU A 65 0.45 0.39 4.54
C LEU A 65 1.93 0.76 4.52
N SER A 66 2.79 -0.24 4.71
CA SER A 66 4.22 -0.14 4.53
C SER A 66 4.65 -1.09 3.41
N CYS A 67 5.26 -0.55 2.35
CA CYS A 67 5.63 -1.33 1.18
C CYS A 67 7.08 -1.07 0.77
N HIS A 68 7.88 -2.12 0.66
CA HIS A 68 9.26 -2.06 0.24
C HIS A 68 9.50 -2.96 -0.98
N GLY A 69 9.96 -2.38 -2.08
CA GLY A 69 10.23 -3.10 -3.33
C GLY A 69 9.57 -2.45 -4.53
N SER A 70 9.15 -3.29 -5.49
CA SER A 70 8.51 -2.85 -6.73
C SER A 70 7.00 -3.12 -6.70
N GLY A 71 6.18 -2.25 -7.27
CA GLY A 71 4.76 -2.61 -7.36
C GLY A 71 3.79 -1.58 -7.92
N VAL A 72 2.54 -2.04 -8.01
CA VAL A 72 1.38 -1.23 -8.34
C VAL A 72 0.44 -1.26 -7.14
N MET A 73 0.03 -0.08 -6.69
CA MET A 73 -0.86 0.08 -5.55
C MET A 73 -2.07 0.93 -5.93
N SER A 74 -3.26 0.45 -5.59
CA SER A 74 -4.52 1.18 -5.69
C SER A 74 -5.19 1.20 -4.32
N CYS A 75 -5.46 2.39 -3.82
CA CYS A 75 -5.92 2.62 -2.47
C CYS A 75 -7.18 3.49 -2.47
N HIS A 76 -8.23 3.01 -1.79
CA HIS A 76 -9.45 3.78 -1.55
C HIS A 76 -9.75 3.87 -0.05
N GLY A 77 -10.03 5.08 0.45
CA GLY A 77 -10.37 5.35 1.86
C GLY A 77 -9.25 6.06 2.63
N SER A 78 -9.34 6.03 3.97
CA SER A 78 -8.47 6.80 4.87
C SER A 78 -7.16 6.07 5.19
N ARG A 79 -6.00 6.54 4.73
CA ARG A 79 -4.74 5.76 4.81
C ARG A 79 -3.50 6.52 5.24
N VAL A 80 -2.62 5.81 5.94
CA VAL A 80 -1.21 6.19 6.09
C VAL A 80 -0.38 5.25 5.24
N MET A 81 0.37 5.79 4.28
CA MET A 81 1.19 5.02 3.37
C MET A 81 2.65 5.41 3.47
N CYS A 82 3.49 4.44 3.81
CA CYS A 82 4.93 4.52 3.66
C CYS A 82 5.32 3.55 2.56
N CYS A 83 6.04 4.02 1.55
CA CYS A 83 6.64 3.08 0.62
C CYS A 83 8.09 3.43 0.33
N HIS A 84 8.84 2.43 -0.09
CA HIS A 84 10.23 2.52 -0.52
C HIS A 84 10.46 1.66 -1.77
N GLY A 85 11.10 2.22 -2.80
CA GLY A 85 11.35 1.54 -4.07
C GLY A 85 10.55 2.12 -5.23
N SER A 86 10.36 1.31 -6.28
CA SER A 86 9.80 1.75 -7.56
C SER A 86 8.35 1.34 -7.73
N GLY A 87 7.51 2.20 -8.31
CA GLY A 87 6.13 1.77 -8.57
C GLY A 87 5.15 2.84 -9.02
N VAL A 88 3.92 2.37 -9.20
CA VAL A 88 2.76 3.19 -9.54
C VAL A 88 1.80 3.17 -8.36
N LEU A 89 1.35 4.34 -7.93
CA LEU A 89 0.37 4.49 -6.86
C LEU A 89 -0.83 5.31 -7.34
N SER A 90 -2.02 4.76 -7.13
CA SER A 90 -3.29 5.44 -7.31
C SER A 90 -4.02 5.51 -5.99
N CYS A 91 -4.45 6.70 -5.57
CA CYS A 91 -5.09 6.93 -4.28
C CYS A 91 -6.34 7.81 -4.39
N HIS A 92 -7.39 7.40 -3.70
CA HIS A 92 -8.65 8.13 -3.57
C HIS A 92 -9.14 8.08 -2.12
N GLY A 93 -9.48 9.22 -1.51
CA GLY A 93 -9.79 9.32 -0.07
C GLY A 93 -8.63 9.88 0.79
N SER A 94 -8.89 10.27 2.04
CA SER A 94 -7.92 11.03 2.84
C SER A 94 -6.68 10.23 3.23
N GLY A 95 -5.53 10.91 3.40
CA GLY A 95 -4.35 10.19 3.87
C GLY A 95 -3.07 10.99 3.97
N VAL A 96 -2.09 10.35 4.60
CA VAL A 96 -0.71 10.80 4.70
C VAL A 96 0.17 9.85 3.92
N MET A 97 1.06 10.40 3.08
CA MET A 97 1.94 9.60 2.23
C MET A 97 3.40 10.01 2.36
N SER A 98 4.26 9.02 2.59
CA SER A 98 5.71 9.15 2.54
C SER A 98 6.29 8.17 1.53
N CYS A 99 7.06 8.71 0.58
CA CYS A 99 7.47 7.99 -0.61
C CYS A 99 8.95 8.23 -0.91
N HIS A 100 9.72 7.14 -0.99
CA HIS A 100 11.11 7.15 -1.42
C HIS A 100 11.35 6.25 -2.64
N GLY A 101 12.12 6.72 -3.62
CA GLY A 101 12.40 6.02 -4.88
C GLY A 101 11.59 6.55 -6.09
N SER A 102 11.74 5.89 -7.24
CA SER A 102 11.12 6.32 -8.51
C SER A 102 9.63 6.00 -8.58
N ARG A 103 8.76 7.01 -8.75
CA ARG A 103 7.31 6.79 -8.70
C ARG A 103 6.48 7.59 -9.69
N VAL A 104 5.38 6.96 -10.10
CA VAL A 104 4.26 7.62 -10.77
C VAL A 104 3.07 7.63 -9.81
N MET A 105 2.54 8.83 -9.52
CA MET A 105 1.48 9.01 -8.54
C MET A 105 0.26 9.69 -9.17
N CYS A 106 -0.93 9.12 -8.93
CA CYS A 106 -2.22 9.73 -9.21
C CYS A 106 -3.04 9.77 -7.92
N CYS A 107 -3.37 10.96 -7.42
CA CYS A 107 -4.07 11.13 -6.15
C CYS A 107 -5.23 12.10 -6.30
N HIS A 108 -6.44 11.68 -5.94
CA HIS A 108 -7.64 12.52 -6.06
C HIS A 108 -8.16 12.89 -4.66
N VAL A 109 -7.39 13.69 -3.89
CA VAL A 109 -7.68 13.95 -2.47
C VAL A 109 -6.90 15.10 -1.79
N TYR A 110 -7.38 15.55 -0.62
CA TYR A 110 -6.61 16.22 0.45
C TYR A 110 -5.49 15.29 0.97
N GLN A 111 -4.23 15.66 0.77
CA GLN A 111 -3.05 14.85 1.12
C GLN A 111 -1.99 15.70 1.83
N ILE A 112 -1.31 15.12 2.83
CA ILE A 112 -0.02 15.62 3.32
C ILE A 112 1.05 14.67 2.80
N SER A 113 1.94 15.18 1.93
CA SER A 113 2.99 14.39 1.29
C SER A 113 4.39 14.90 1.64
N ALA A 114 5.25 14.02 2.14
CA ALA A 114 6.69 14.27 2.27
C ALA A 114 7.45 13.42 1.24
N SER A 115 8.34 14.05 0.45
CA SER A 115 9.12 13.40 -0.61
C SER A 115 10.58 13.85 -0.58
N ALA A 116 11.53 12.91 -0.73
CA ALA A 116 12.96 13.19 -0.56
C ALA A 116 13.85 13.03 -1.83
N LEU A 117 13.34 12.81 -3.05
CA LEU A 117 14.20 12.53 -4.22
C LEU A 117 13.66 12.98 -5.61
N PRO A 118 14.55 13.19 -6.61
CA PRO A 118 14.18 13.47 -8.00
C PRO A 118 13.59 12.24 -8.70
N GLY A 119 12.37 12.33 -9.22
CA GLY A 119 11.74 11.26 -10.01
C GLY A 119 10.25 10.99 -9.74
N ILE A 120 9.58 11.79 -8.92
CA ILE A 120 8.14 11.68 -8.69
C ILE A 120 7.39 12.48 -9.75
N LYS A 121 6.55 11.82 -10.56
CA LYS A 121 5.62 12.48 -11.49
C LYS A 121 4.19 12.44 -10.92
N CYS A 122 3.68 13.58 -10.45
CA CYS A 122 2.30 13.75 -9.97
C CYS A 122 1.39 14.29 -11.08
N THR A 123 0.20 13.72 -11.27
CA THR A 123 -0.69 14.06 -12.43
C THR A 123 -2.11 14.54 -12.06
N SER A 124 -2.40 15.04 -10.85
CA SER A 124 -3.78 15.41 -10.46
C SER A 124 -3.93 16.61 -9.49
N LYS A 125 -5.16 17.16 -9.42
CA LYS A 125 -5.57 18.51 -8.95
C LYS A 125 -6.30 18.47 -7.58
N SER A 126 -5.68 18.97 -6.48
CA SER A 126 -6.28 19.79 -5.38
C SER A 126 -5.40 19.89 -4.11
N ILE A 127 -4.67 21.01 -4.03
CA ILE A 127 -4.22 21.89 -2.92
C ILE A 127 -4.36 21.45 -1.44
N SER A 128 -3.22 21.20 -0.79
CA SER A 128 -2.67 22.01 0.35
C SER A 128 -1.25 21.51 0.65
N ASN A 129 -0.26 22.02 -0.08
CA ASN A 129 1.15 21.62 0.03
C ASN A 129 1.75 22.08 1.37
N TRP A 130 1.77 21.19 2.37
CA TRP A 130 2.73 21.29 3.47
C TRP A 130 3.91 20.40 3.14
N ILE A 131 4.95 20.99 2.54
CA ILE A 131 6.25 20.33 2.37
C ILE A 131 6.88 20.29 3.77
N ILE A 132 6.85 19.14 4.43
CA ILE A 132 7.69 18.88 5.60
C ILE A 132 9.00 18.30 5.06
N THR A 133 10.03 19.14 4.99
CA THR A 133 11.41 18.71 4.78
C THR A 133 11.90 18.13 6.11
N ILE A 134 12.21 16.84 6.17
CA ILE A 134 12.95 16.22 7.28
C ILE A 134 14.42 16.12 6.89
#